data_AF-A0A968WVV9-F1
#
_entry.id   AF-A0A968WVV9-F1
#
_cell.length_a   1.000
_cell.length_b   1.000
_cell.length_c   1.000
_cell.angle_alpha   90.00
_cell.angle_beta   90.00
_cell.angle_gamma   90.00
#
_symmetry.space_group_name_H-M   'P 1'
#
loop_
_entity.id
_entity.type
_entity.pdbx_description
1 polymer ?
#
loop_
_entity_poly.entity_id
_entity_poly.type
_entity_poly.pdbx_seq_one_letter_code
_entity_poly.pdbx_strand_id
1 'polypeptide(L)'
;MLALEQPDAALEVLKQLATGANPETKAKIGLYQTEILLDQNRPAEARETLPKKEAITDASRPLADFLEAQLLLREGKPAEAETIFRALVNQPKGQTLYRFQYAVIGLADAIHTQGKSDVAAQSLLTFLQDQPDSPVLEPIFKRLIDWLPEKPAATDPTLDQFAKWIAPPSLSPVNFIFSSTSTTGSEAMSAWPTDYKEETSKEISIFAIYARGISLRRIGTAESKAEAKMLLHRLLTENPEHILASRALYQLARWSLDAGDTEQAFSTLDTLRETTRLTDLKGEAAFIEARAAYLNNDPKTAIRLFDEAASFLAEPEARAAKLQAAIARIRSGDLKGVTQIQQSDSTPNKDLEAELALERALSKTPLNTAKPEIDDFWHVSLTIREPRRHV
;
A
#
# COMPACT_ATOMS: atom_id res chain seq x y z
N MET A 1 -13.91 -6.84 -3.93
CA MET A 1 -14.46 -5.51 -3.52
C MET A 1 -15.97 -5.55 -3.22
N LEU A 2 -16.41 -6.32 -2.21
CA LEU A 2 -17.82 -6.34 -1.78
C LEU A 2 -18.05 -6.51 -0.27
N ALA A 3 -16.98 -6.62 0.54
CA ALA A 3 -17.12 -6.70 1.99
C ALA A 3 -17.06 -5.30 2.62
N LEU A 4 -18.19 -4.84 3.14
CA LEU A 4 -18.36 -3.61 3.93
C LEU A 4 -17.63 -3.72 5.27
N GLU A 5 -16.30 -3.70 5.27
CA GLU A 5 -15.42 -3.78 6.46
C GLU A 5 -15.68 -4.99 7.41
N GLN A 6 -16.60 -5.89 7.05
CA GLN A 6 -17.02 -7.05 7.83
C GLN A 6 -17.03 -8.30 6.94
N PRO A 7 -15.86 -8.72 6.45
CA PRO A 7 -15.75 -9.84 5.50
C PRO A 7 -16.23 -11.18 6.10
N ASP A 8 -15.97 -11.46 7.37
CA ASP A 8 -16.43 -12.71 7.99
C ASP A 8 -17.95 -12.77 8.17
N ALA A 9 -18.58 -11.65 8.54
CA ALA A 9 -20.03 -11.57 8.61
C ALA A 9 -20.68 -11.74 7.23
N ALA A 10 -20.07 -11.17 6.18
CA ALA A 10 -20.52 -11.34 4.80
C ALA A 10 -20.41 -12.80 4.34
N LEU A 11 -19.33 -13.50 4.69
CA LEU A 11 -19.15 -14.92 4.37
C LEU A 11 -20.24 -15.79 5.01
N GLU A 12 -20.59 -15.53 6.28
CA GLU A 12 -21.66 -16.25 6.98
C GLU A 12 -23.04 -16.01 6.37
N VAL A 13 -23.37 -14.76 6.03
CA VAL A 13 -24.64 -14.45 5.34
C VAL A 13 -24.72 -15.15 3.99
N LEU A 14 -23.65 -15.12 3.20
CA LEU A 14 -23.59 -15.80 1.90
C LEU A 14 -23.76 -17.33 2.05
N LYS A 15 -23.16 -17.93 3.07
CA LYS A 15 -23.30 -19.36 3.37
C LYS A 15 -24.75 -19.72 3.72
N GLN A 16 -25.45 -18.88 4.47
CA GLN A 16 -26.87 -19.06 4.75
C GLN A 16 -27.72 -18.93 3.48
N LEU A 17 -27.47 -17.91 2.66
CA LEU A 17 -28.18 -17.70 1.39
C LEU A 17 -27.99 -18.84 0.37
N ALA A 18 -26.85 -19.54 0.43
CA ALA A 18 -26.62 -20.72 -0.40
C ALA A 18 -27.56 -21.89 0.00
N THR A 19 -28.07 -21.91 1.22
CA THR A 19 -28.95 -22.98 1.72
C THR A 19 -30.35 -22.83 1.13
N GLY A 20 -30.72 -23.72 0.22
CA GLY A 20 -32.01 -23.68 -0.50
C GLY A 20 -31.99 -22.93 -1.82
N ALA A 21 -30.87 -22.29 -2.18
CA ALA A 21 -30.69 -21.67 -3.49
C ALA A 21 -30.60 -22.72 -4.63
N ASN A 22 -31.04 -22.31 -5.83
CA ASN A 22 -30.88 -23.12 -7.03
C ASN A 22 -29.38 -23.24 -7.43
N PRO A 23 -28.99 -24.20 -8.29
CA PRO A 23 -27.59 -24.45 -8.61
C PRO A 23 -26.83 -23.23 -9.17
N GLU A 24 -27.47 -22.44 -10.05
CA GLU A 24 -26.88 -21.22 -10.62
C GLU A 24 -26.60 -20.17 -9.54
N THR A 25 -27.57 -19.93 -8.66
CA THR A 25 -27.44 -18.97 -7.55
C THR A 25 -26.38 -19.42 -6.56
N LYS A 26 -26.29 -20.73 -6.27
CA LYS A 26 -25.21 -21.29 -5.45
C LYS A 26 -23.83 -21.05 -6.06
N ALA A 27 -23.67 -21.26 -7.37
CA ALA A 27 -22.42 -20.98 -8.06
C ALA A 27 -22.06 -19.50 -7.95
N LYS A 28 -23.01 -18.60 -8.19
CA LYS A 28 -22.79 -17.15 -8.06
C LYS A 28 -22.39 -16.74 -6.64
N ILE A 29 -23.04 -17.30 -5.62
CA ILE A 29 -22.68 -17.10 -4.21
C ILE A 29 -21.25 -17.59 -3.95
N GLY A 30 -20.89 -18.79 -4.43
CA GLY A 30 -19.53 -19.32 -4.29
C GLY A 30 -18.46 -18.44 -4.92
N LEU A 31 -18.74 -17.79 -6.05
CA LEU A 31 -17.83 -16.80 -6.65
C LEU A 31 -17.61 -15.59 -5.72
N TYR A 32 -18.67 -15.05 -5.11
CA TYR A 32 -18.53 -13.93 -4.17
C TYR A 32 -17.81 -14.32 -2.88
N GLN A 33 -18.06 -15.52 -2.37
CA GLN A 33 -17.31 -16.03 -1.21
C GLN A 33 -15.82 -16.20 -1.55
N THR A 34 -15.51 -16.72 -2.73
CA THR A 34 -14.13 -16.84 -3.23
C THR A 34 -13.45 -15.48 -3.32
N GLU A 35 -14.13 -14.46 -3.85
CA GLU A 35 -13.61 -13.09 -3.91
C GLU A 35 -13.29 -12.54 -2.51
N ILE A 36 -14.19 -12.69 -1.54
CA ILE A 36 -13.96 -12.22 -0.16
C ILE A 36 -12.79 -12.98 0.49
N LEU A 37 -12.70 -14.28 0.29
CA LEU A 37 -11.61 -15.09 0.85
C LEU A 37 -10.25 -14.71 0.24
N LEU A 38 -10.20 -14.39 -1.05
CA LEU A 38 -9.01 -13.85 -1.70
C LEU A 38 -8.64 -12.46 -1.16
N ASP A 39 -9.62 -11.58 -0.96
CA ASP A 39 -9.43 -10.26 -0.34
C ASP A 39 -8.88 -10.40 1.10
N GLN A 40 -9.25 -11.46 1.82
CA GLN A 40 -8.73 -11.81 3.16
C GLN A 40 -7.40 -12.59 3.15
N ASN A 41 -6.79 -12.81 1.98
CA ASN A 41 -5.56 -13.61 1.83
C ASN A 41 -5.70 -15.06 2.35
N ARG A 42 -6.85 -15.71 2.12
CA ARG A 42 -7.17 -17.11 2.48
C ARG A 42 -7.29 -17.99 1.22
N PRO A 43 -6.19 -18.22 0.45
CA PRO A 43 -6.27 -18.86 -0.86
C PRO A 43 -6.70 -20.33 -0.82
N ALA A 44 -6.36 -21.08 0.24
CA ALA A 44 -6.76 -22.47 0.39
C ALA A 44 -8.29 -22.61 0.50
N GLU A 45 -8.93 -21.81 1.34
CA GLU A 45 -10.39 -21.82 1.51
C GLU A 45 -11.10 -21.27 0.26
N ALA A 46 -10.51 -20.27 -0.38
CA ALA A 46 -11.00 -19.74 -1.65
C ALA A 46 -10.99 -20.80 -2.75
N ARG A 47 -9.95 -21.64 -2.82
CA ARG A 47 -9.86 -22.76 -3.78
C ARG A 47 -10.95 -23.81 -3.55
N GLU A 48 -11.25 -24.14 -2.29
CA GLU A 48 -12.33 -25.07 -1.95
C GLU A 48 -13.72 -24.51 -2.26
N THR A 49 -13.88 -23.19 -2.14
CA THR A 49 -15.14 -22.49 -2.33
C THR A 49 -15.46 -22.20 -3.81
N LEU A 50 -14.43 -22.15 -4.66
CA LEU A 50 -14.60 -21.84 -6.07
C LEU A 50 -15.51 -22.87 -6.77
N PRO A 51 -16.61 -22.45 -7.42
CA PRO A 51 -17.50 -23.37 -8.11
C PRO A 51 -16.82 -24.09 -9.27
N LYS A 52 -17.24 -25.33 -9.53
CA LYS A 52 -16.80 -26.08 -10.70
C LYS A 52 -17.27 -25.43 -12.00
N LYS A 53 -16.47 -25.55 -13.06
CA LYS A 53 -16.70 -24.91 -14.38
C LYS A 53 -18.07 -25.24 -14.97
N GLU A 54 -18.59 -26.44 -14.74
CA GLU A 54 -19.88 -26.89 -15.27
C GLU A 54 -21.07 -26.19 -14.58
N ALA A 55 -20.89 -25.69 -13.36
CA ALA A 55 -21.91 -24.96 -12.61
C ALA A 55 -21.92 -23.46 -12.91
N ILE A 56 -20.94 -22.96 -13.68
CA ILE A 56 -20.76 -21.53 -13.97
C ILE A 56 -21.43 -21.19 -15.31
N THR A 57 -22.38 -20.26 -15.26
CA THR A 57 -23.05 -19.73 -16.45
C THR A 57 -22.13 -18.84 -17.28
N ASP A 58 -22.41 -18.69 -18.57
CA ASP A 58 -21.59 -17.86 -19.47
C ASP A 58 -21.48 -16.41 -18.98
N ALA A 59 -22.53 -15.86 -18.37
CA ALA A 59 -22.54 -14.53 -17.79
C ALA A 59 -21.57 -14.38 -16.61
N SER A 60 -21.35 -15.45 -15.84
CA SER A 60 -20.46 -15.45 -14.66
C SER A 60 -19.04 -15.93 -15.00
N ARG A 61 -18.82 -16.44 -16.21
CA ARG A 61 -17.54 -17.01 -16.63
C ARG A 61 -16.37 -16.02 -16.53
N PRO A 62 -16.48 -14.74 -16.94
CA PRO A 62 -15.38 -13.79 -16.74
C PRO A 62 -15.06 -13.50 -15.27
N LEU A 63 -16.02 -13.67 -14.34
CA LEU A 63 -15.73 -13.55 -12.90
C LEU A 63 -14.96 -14.78 -12.43
N ALA A 64 -15.44 -15.96 -12.79
CA ALA A 64 -14.80 -17.20 -12.41
C ALA A 64 -13.36 -17.29 -12.93
N ASP A 65 -13.14 -16.95 -14.20
CA ASP A 65 -11.81 -16.93 -14.80
C ASP A 65 -10.89 -15.92 -14.11
N PHE A 66 -11.40 -14.74 -13.75
CA PHE A 66 -10.63 -13.74 -13.02
C PHE A 66 -10.21 -14.24 -11.63
N LEU A 67 -11.14 -14.84 -10.87
CA LEU A 67 -10.85 -15.38 -9.53
C LEU A 67 -9.93 -16.61 -9.59
N GLU A 68 -10.11 -17.48 -10.59
CA GLU A 68 -9.20 -18.61 -10.85
C GLU A 68 -7.79 -18.12 -11.12
N ALA A 69 -7.61 -17.11 -11.98
CA ALA A 69 -6.31 -16.54 -12.30
C ALA A 69 -5.63 -15.91 -11.06
N GLN A 70 -6.39 -15.22 -10.22
CA GLN A 70 -5.88 -14.71 -8.94
C GLN A 70 -5.46 -15.82 -7.98
N LEU A 71 -6.26 -16.89 -7.87
CA LEU A 71 -5.92 -18.07 -7.07
C LEU A 71 -4.63 -18.73 -7.54
N LEU A 72 -4.49 -18.93 -8.85
CA LEU A 72 -3.29 -19.51 -9.45
C LEU A 72 -2.03 -18.68 -9.13
N LEU A 73 -2.13 -17.34 -9.10
CA LEU A 73 -1.02 -16.51 -8.62
C LEU A 73 -0.67 -16.76 -7.16
N ARG A 74 -1.68 -16.83 -6.27
CA ARG A 74 -1.47 -17.12 -4.84
C ARG A 74 -0.92 -18.52 -4.60
N GLU A 75 -1.17 -19.45 -5.51
CA GLU A 75 -0.68 -20.83 -5.47
C GLU A 75 0.70 -21.03 -6.11
N GLY A 76 1.34 -19.96 -6.61
CA GLY A 76 2.64 -20.06 -7.27
C GLY A 76 2.58 -20.70 -8.66
N LYS A 77 1.45 -20.57 -9.38
CA LYS A 77 1.25 -21.04 -10.75
C LYS A 77 1.10 -19.88 -11.74
N PRO A 78 2.14 -19.04 -11.91
CA PRO A 78 2.01 -17.80 -12.66
C PRO A 78 1.83 -17.99 -14.17
N ALA A 79 2.34 -19.08 -14.75
CA ALA A 79 2.15 -19.37 -16.18
C ALA A 79 0.69 -19.70 -16.54
N GLU A 80 0.00 -20.42 -15.66
CA GLU A 80 -1.43 -20.73 -15.82
C GLU A 80 -2.27 -19.45 -15.63
N ALA A 81 -1.95 -18.66 -14.59
CA ALA A 81 -2.60 -17.37 -14.34
C ALA A 81 -2.44 -16.40 -15.52
N GLU A 82 -1.24 -16.28 -16.09
CA GLU A 82 -0.95 -15.42 -17.25
C GLU A 82 -1.85 -15.78 -18.43
N THR A 83 -2.05 -17.07 -18.70
CA THR A 83 -2.89 -17.55 -19.80
C THR A 83 -4.33 -17.07 -19.63
N ILE A 84 -4.87 -17.19 -18.42
CA ILE A 84 -6.26 -16.79 -18.13
C ILE A 84 -6.40 -15.25 -18.13
N PHE A 85 -5.49 -14.52 -17.48
CA PHE A 85 -5.54 -13.05 -17.50
C PHE A 85 -5.40 -12.48 -18.90
N ARG A 86 -4.53 -13.07 -19.73
CA ARG A 86 -4.38 -12.66 -21.13
C ARG A 86 -5.66 -12.87 -21.93
N ALA A 87 -6.38 -13.98 -21.70
CA ALA A 87 -7.67 -14.21 -22.32
C ALA A 87 -8.70 -13.15 -21.90
N LEU A 88 -8.73 -12.79 -20.60
CA LEU A 88 -9.60 -11.74 -20.08
C LEU A 88 -9.27 -10.36 -20.67
N VAL A 89 -7.99 -9.99 -20.77
CA VAL A 89 -7.57 -8.72 -21.35
C VAL A 89 -7.92 -8.64 -22.84
N ASN A 90 -7.77 -9.75 -23.58
CA ASN A 90 -8.11 -9.82 -25.01
C ASN A 90 -9.63 -9.87 -25.28
N GLN A 91 -10.45 -10.20 -24.27
CA GLN A 91 -11.90 -10.33 -24.40
C GLN A 91 -12.63 -9.46 -23.34
N PRO A 92 -12.63 -8.13 -23.49
CA PRO A 92 -13.26 -7.23 -22.52
C PRO A 92 -14.79 -7.33 -22.48
N LYS A 93 -15.43 -7.94 -23.49
CA LYS A 93 -16.89 -8.09 -23.54
C LYS A 93 -17.39 -8.95 -22.36
N GLY A 94 -18.42 -8.45 -21.66
CA GLY A 94 -19.00 -9.14 -20.50
C GLY A 94 -18.26 -8.89 -19.18
N GLN A 95 -17.19 -8.11 -19.18
CA GLN A 95 -16.50 -7.66 -17.97
C GLN A 95 -16.95 -6.25 -17.59
N THR A 96 -16.96 -5.97 -16.29
CA THR A 96 -17.00 -4.60 -15.77
C THR A 96 -15.66 -3.91 -16.05
N LEU A 97 -15.65 -2.59 -16.22
CA LEU A 97 -14.40 -1.81 -16.39
C LEU A 97 -13.38 -2.11 -15.30
N TYR A 98 -13.82 -2.13 -14.03
CA TYR A 98 -12.99 -2.46 -12.88
C TYR A 98 -12.27 -3.81 -13.06
N ARG A 99 -13.02 -4.88 -13.33
CA ARG A 99 -12.43 -6.22 -13.54
C ARG A 99 -11.46 -6.27 -14.71
N PHE A 100 -11.78 -5.62 -15.82
CA PHE A 100 -10.86 -5.55 -16.96
C PHE A 100 -9.53 -4.91 -16.55
N GLN A 101 -9.56 -3.77 -15.85
CA GLN A 101 -8.35 -3.07 -15.42
C GLN A 101 -7.56 -3.88 -14.37
N TYR A 102 -8.23 -4.55 -13.44
CA TYR A 102 -7.56 -5.48 -12.52
C TYR A 102 -7.03 -6.74 -13.21
N ALA A 103 -7.61 -7.17 -14.32
CA ALA A 103 -7.07 -8.27 -15.12
C ALA A 103 -5.78 -7.86 -15.84
N VAL A 104 -5.66 -6.60 -16.27
CA VAL A 104 -4.39 -6.04 -16.77
C VAL A 104 -3.32 -6.07 -15.68
N ILE A 105 -3.68 -5.65 -14.47
CA ILE A 105 -2.78 -5.73 -13.30
C ILE A 105 -2.39 -7.18 -13.00
N GLY A 106 -3.35 -8.10 -12.94
CA GLY A 106 -3.10 -9.52 -12.71
C GLY A 106 -2.23 -10.16 -13.79
N LEU A 107 -2.39 -9.75 -15.06
CA LEU A 107 -1.51 -10.17 -16.15
C LEU A 107 -0.07 -9.72 -15.91
N ALA A 108 0.13 -8.45 -15.54
CA ALA A 108 1.45 -7.93 -15.23
C ALA A 108 2.07 -8.63 -14.01
N ASP A 109 1.29 -8.88 -12.95
CA ASP A 109 1.72 -9.64 -11.77
C ASP A 109 2.16 -11.07 -12.16
N ALA A 110 1.42 -11.74 -13.04
CA ALA A 110 1.74 -13.06 -13.57
C ALA A 110 3.03 -13.09 -14.41
N ILE A 111 3.27 -12.04 -15.19
CA ILE A 111 4.49 -11.91 -15.99
C ILE A 111 5.69 -11.59 -15.08
N HIS A 112 5.51 -10.71 -14.11
CA HIS A 112 6.54 -10.34 -13.14
C HIS A 112 7.00 -11.54 -12.31
N THR A 113 6.07 -12.32 -11.76
CA THR A 113 6.34 -13.53 -10.97
C THR A 113 7.05 -14.63 -11.76
N GLN A 114 7.03 -14.58 -13.10
CA GLN A 114 7.85 -15.45 -13.95
C GLN A 114 9.28 -14.91 -14.18
N GLY A 115 9.68 -13.84 -13.49
CA GLY A 115 10.98 -13.19 -13.63
C GLY A 115 11.09 -12.23 -14.81
N LYS A 116 9.99 -11.92 -15.50
CA LYS A 116 9.96 -11.01 -16.67
C LYS A 116 9.55 -9.59 -16.27
N SER A 117 10.19 -9.04 -15.23
CA SER A 117 9.82 -7.76 -14.62
C SER A 117 9.79 -6.59 -15.60
N ASP A 118 10.75 -6.52 -16.53
CA ASP A 118 10.81 -5.43 -17.52
C ASP A 118 9.58 -5.44 -18.45
N VAL A 119 9.15 -6.63 -18.86
CA VAL A 119 7.96 -6.81 -19.72
C VAL A 119 6.69 -6.45 -18.93
N ALA A 120 6.60 -6.87 -17.67
CA ALA A 120 5.48 -6.54 -16.80
C ALA A 120 5.38 -5.02 -16.58
N ALA A 121 6.48 -4.36 -16.21
CA ALA A 121 6.54 -2.92 -16.02
C ALA A 121 6.16 -2.17 -17.30
N GLN A 122 6.72 -2.56 -18.45
CA GLN A 122 6.41 -1.93 -19.73
C GLN A 122 4.93 -2.07 -20.10
N SER A 123 4.30 -3.22 -19.81
CA SER A 123 2.87 -3.43 -20.08
C SER A 123 1.98 -2.49 -19.26
N LEU A 124 2.34 -2.25 -17.99
CA LEU A 124 1.65 -1.30 -17.12
C LEU A 124 1.89 0.14 -17.55
N LEU A 125 3.11 0.50 -17.95
CA LEU A 125 3.42 1.84 -18.46
C LEU A 125 2.64 2.15 -19.74
N THR A 126 2.54 1.20 -20.66
CA THR A 126 1.71 1.34 -21.87
C THR A 126 0.23 1.49 -21.52
N PHE A 127 -0.28 0.68 -20.58
CA PHE A 127 -1.66 0.81 -20.12
C PHE A 127 -1.95 2.21 -19.53
N LEU A 128 -1.05 2.74 -18.70
CA LEU A 128 -1.19 4.09 -18.14
C LEU A 128 -1.12 5.20 -19.19
N GLN A 129 -0.30 5.01 -20.23
CA GLN A 129 -0.21 5.96 -21.33
C GLN A 129 -1.52 6.02 -22.14
N ASP A 130 -2.20 4.88 -22.28
CA ASP A 130 -3.47 4.76 -22.99
C ASP A 130 -4.68 5.14 -22.11
N GLN A 131 -4.59 4.95 -20.78
CA GLN A 131 -5.64 5.21 -19.80
C GLN A 131 -5.11 6.02 -18.60
N PRO A 132 -4.77 7.31 -18.79
CA PRO A 132 -4.19 8.15 -17.74
C PRO A 132 -5.18 8.49 -16.60
N ASP A 133 -6.48 8.35 -16.81
CA ASP A 133 -7.58 8.57 -15.85
C ASP A 133 -8.01 7.29 -15.11
N SER A 134 -7.23 6.21 -15.23
CA SER A 134 -7.63 4.92 -14.69
C SER A 134 -7.87 4.99 -13.17
N PRO A 135 -9.00 4.50 -12.61
CA PRO A 135 -9.18 4.47 -11.16
C PRO A 135 -8.20 3.53 -10.43
N VAL A 136 -7.35 2.82 -11.18
CA VAL A 136 -6.33 1.90 -10.65
C VAL A 136 -4.90 2.45 -10.79
N LEU A 137 -4.72 3.78 -10.90
CA LEU A 137 -3.39 4.41 -10.89
C LEU A 137 -2.56 3.96 -9.68
N GLU A 138 -3.11 4.08 -8.47
CA GLU A 138 -2.41 3.73 -7.23
C GLU A 138 -1.83 2.31 -7.22
N PRO A 139 -2.63 1.23 -7.43
CA PRO A 139 -2.09 -0.11 -7.42
C PRO A 139 -1.08 -0.37 -8.55
N ILE A 140 -1.18 0.33 -9.69
CA ILE A 140 -0.20 0.23 -10.78
C ILE A 140 1.12 0.90 -10.40
N PHE A 141 1.09 2.16 -9.96
CA PHE A 141 2.29 2.88 -9.56
C PHE A 141 3.01 2.20 -8.39
N LYS A 142 2.26 1.63 -7.44
CA LYS A 142 2.84 0.82 -6.36
C LYS A 142 3.69 -0.33 -6.91
N ARG A 143 3.17 -1.09 -7.89
CA ARG A 143 3.91 -2.19 -8.54
C ARG A 143 5.14 -1.69 -9.28
N LEU A 144 4.99 -0.61 -10.06
CA LEU A 144 6.12 -0.02 -10.78
C LEU A 144 7.25 0.41 -9.84
N ILE A 145 6.94 0.94 -8.65
CA ILE A 145 7.95 1.27 -7.62
C ILE A 145 8.55 -0.01 -7.01
N ASP A 146 7.71 -0.98 -6.65
CA ASP A 146 8.11 -2.22 -5.97
C ASP A 146 8.98 -3.12 -6.88
N TRP A 147 8.76 -3.07 -8.20
CA TRP A 147 9.50 -3.88 -9.20
C TRP A 147 10.82 -3.26 -9.64
N LEU A 148 11.04 -1.96 -9.38
CA LEU A 148 12.34 -1.34 -9.61
C LEU A 148 13.42 -2.01 -8.74
N PRO A 149 14.66 -2.16 -9.24
CA PRO A 149 15.76 -2.72 -8.46
C PRO A 149 16.11 -1.83 -7.28
N GLU A 150 16.67 -2.38 -6.19
CA GLU A 150 16.97 -1.65 -4.94
C GLU A 150 17.69 -0.32 -5.20
N LYS A 151 18.65 -0.32 -6.14
CA LYS A 151 19.34 0.86 -6.65
C LYS A 151 19.12 0.95 -8.17
N PRO A 152 18.08 1.68 -8.63
CA PRO A 152 17.83 1.82 -10.06
C PRO A 152 18.89 2.67 -10.74
N ALA A 153 19.12 2.40 -12.03
CA ALA A 153 19.95 3.26 -12.86
C ALA A 153 19.22 4.59 -13.10
N ALA A 154 19.96 5.68 -13.25
CA ALA A 154 19.37 6.98 -13.57
C ALA A 154 18.66 6.99 -14.94
N THR A 155 19.04 6.09 -15.83
CA THR A 155 18.47 5.89 -17.18
C THR A 155 17.48 4.73 -17.23
N ASP A 156 16.90 4.33 -16.09
CA ASP A 156 15.88 3.28 -16.06
C ASP A 156 14.63 3.75 -16.86
N PRO A 157 14.12 2.94 -17.81
CA PRO A 157 12.98 3.33 -18.65
C PRO A 157 11.73 3.73 -17.86
N THR A 158 11.51 3.12 -16.70
CA THR A 158 10.38 3.44 -15.82
C THR A 158 10.54 4.83 -15.21
N LEU A 159 11.76 5.18 -14.78
CA LEU A 159 12.07 6.51 -14.23
C LEU A 159 11.98 7.59 -15.30
N ASP A 160 12.43 7.29 -16.52
CA ASP A 160 12.30 8.18 -17.67
C ASP A 160 10.82 8.41 -18.02
N GLN A 161 9.99 7.36 -17.94
CA GLN A 161 8.57 7.50 -18.18
C GLN A 161 7.87 8.33 -17.10
N PHE A 162 8.22 8.15 -15.82
CA PHE A 162 7.73 9.02 -14.76
C PHE A 162 8.12 10.48 -15.00
N ALA A 163 9.35 10.76 -15.44
CA ALA A 163 9.77 12.13 -15.77
C ALA A 163 8.89 12.78 -16.84
N LYS A 164 8.51 12.02 -17.88
CA LYS A 164 7.67 12.52 -18.98
C LYS A 164 6.25 12.86 -18.54
N TRP A 165 5.71 12.15 -17.55
CA TRP A 165 4.37 12.42 -17.03
C TRP A 165 4.32 13.56 -16.01
N ILE A 166 5.47 14.00 -15.49
CA ILE A 166 5.54 15.14 -14.58
C ILE A 166 5.40 16.42 -15.40
N ALA A 167 4.25 17.08 -15.28
CA ALA A 167 4.05 18.39 -15.87
C ALA A 167 5.05 19.41 -15.27
N PRO A 168 5.47 20.45 -16.01
CA PRO A 168 6.24 21.56 -15.45
C PRO A 168 5.55 22.15 -14.20
N PRO A 169 6.29 22.71 -13.23
CA PRO A 169 5.69 23.36 -12.08
C PRO A 169 4.70 24.44 -12.55
N SER A 170 3.44 24.32 -12.14
CA SER A 170 2.44 25.33 -12.42
C SER A 170 2.72 26.51 -11.49
N LEU A 171 3.50 27.48 -11.95
CA LEU A 171 3.47 28.81 -11.36
C LEU A 171 2.09 29.37 -11.64
N SER A 172 1.14 29.24 -10.70
CA SER A 172 -0.06 30.07 -10.78
C SER A 172 0.44 31.51 -10.80
N PRO A 173 0.22 32.28 -11.89
CA PRO A 173 0.39 33.71 -11.80
C PRO A 173 -0.56 34.15 -10.69
N VAL A 174 -0.04 34.90 -9.72
CA VAL A 174 -0.91 35.71 -8.86
C VAL A 174 -1.75 36.55 -9.83
N ASN A 175 -3.04 36.23 -9.95
CA ASN A 175 -3.93 36.83 -10.93
C ASN A 175 -4.07 38.33 -10.64
N PHE A 176 -3.19 39.14 -11.25
CA PHE A 176 -3.48 40.53 -11.56
C PHE A 176 -4.45 40.52 -12.74
N ILE A 177 -5.71 40.84 -12.44
CA ILE A 177 -6.78 40.97 -13.43
C ILE A 177 -6.39 42.12 -14.38
N PHE A 178 -5.97 41.78 -15.60
CA PHE A 178 -6.09 42.67 -16.74
C PHE A 178 -7.06 42.04 -17.74
N SER A 179 -8.26 42.63 -17.77
CA SER A 179 -9.27 42.34 -18.79
C SER A 179 -8.83 42.98 -20.11
N SER A 180 -8.68 42.17 -21.15
CA SER A 180 -8.85 42.65 -22.52
C SER A 180 -9.36 41.52 -23.40
N THR A 181 -10.61 41.70 -23.82
CA THR A 181 -11.37 40.94 -24.81
C THR A 181 -10.74 41.01 -26.21
N SER A 182 -10.70 39.88 -26.94
CA SER A 182 -11.16 39.81 -28.35
C SER A 182 -11.07 38.40 -28.95
N THR A 183 -12.25 37.93 -29.37
CA THR A 183 -12.68 36.87 -30.32
C THR A 183 -11.76 36.71 -31.55
N THR A 184 -11.52 35.54 -32.18
CA THR A 184 -12.44 34.61 -32.86
C THR A 184 -11.76 33.28 -33.28
N GLY A 185 -12.55 32.19 -33.37
CA GLY A 185 -12.37 31.14 -34.39
C GLY A 185 -12.19 29.69 -33.91
N SER A 186 -13.30 28.96 -33.70
CA SER A 186 -13.50 27.53 -34.03
C SER A 186 -14.58 26.91 -33.12
N GLU A 187 -15.84 27.27 -33.39
CA GLU A 187 -17.01 26.68 -32.75
C GLU A 187 -17.37 25.36 -33.43
N ALA A 188 -16.67 24.28 -33.05
CA ALA A 188 -17.15 22.90 -33.21
C ALA A 188 -16.45 21.88 -32.28
N MET A 189 -15.53 22.31 -31.40
CA MET A 189 -14.91 21.47 -30.34
C MET A 189 -15.26 21.90 -28.91
N SER A 190 -16.04 22.97 -28.73
CA SER A 190 -16.34 23.58 -27.42
C SER A 190 -17.61 23.05 -26.75
N ALA A 191 -18.13 21.91 -27.19
CA ALA A 191 -19.36 21.31 -26.63
C ALA A 191 -19.12 20.38 -25.44
N TRP A 192 -17.86 20.21 -25.00
CA TRP A 192 -17.48 19.48 -23.80
C TRP A 192 -16.60 20.40 -22.94
N PRO A 193 -16.79 20.47 -21.60
CA PRO A 193 -15.93 21.27 -20.75
C PRO A 193 -14.48 20.80 -20.92
N THR A 194 -13.58 21.74 -21.26
CA THR A 194 -12.13 21.51 -21.37
C THR A 194 -11.48 21.12 -20.04
N ASP A 195 -12.20 21.22 -18.93
CA ASP A 195 -11.71 20.88 -17.58
C ASP A 195 -11.31 19.39 -17.43
N TYR A 196 -11.96 18.47 -18.16
CA TYR A 196 -11.70 17.03 -17.99
C TYR A 196 -10.30 16.59 -18.46
N LYS A 197 -9.72 17.22 -19.49
CA LYS A 197 -8.38 16.84 -19.99
C LYS A 197 -7.25 17.38 -19.10
N GLU A 198 -7.43 18.55 -18.50
CA GLU A 198 -6.46 19.11 -17.56
C GLU A 198 -6.45 18.33 -16.24
N GLU A 199 -7.63 17.99 -15.70
CA GLU A 199 -7.76 17.19 -14.47
C GLU A 199 -7.18 15.76 -14.65
N THR A 200 -7.39 15.14 -15.81
CA THR A 200 -6.86 13.79 -16.13
C THR A 200 -5.33 13.78 -16.23
N SER A 201 -4.74 14.80 -16.87
CA SER A 201 -3.29 14.97 -16.95
C SER A 201 -2.67 15.27 -15.58
N LYS A 202 -3.45 15.85 -14.67
CA LYS A 202 -3.03 16.21 -13.31
C LYS A 202 -2.87 14.96 -12.42
N GLU A 203 -3.80 14.02 -12.49
CA GLU A 203 -3.79 12.84 -11.61
C GLU A 203 -2.57 11.92 -11.87
N ILE A 204 -2.33 11.52 -13.13
CA ILE A 204 -1.15 10.72 -13.48
C ILE A 204 0.17 11.44 -13.13
N SER A 205 0.20 12.77 -13.28
CA SER A 205 1.35 13.60 -12.88
C SER A 205 1.57 13.56 -11.37
N ILE A 206 0.52 13.63 -10.55
CA ILE A 206 0.62 13.52 -9.08
C ILE A 206 1.24 12.17 -8.67
N PHE A 207 0.77 11.06 -9.24
CA PHE A 207 1.35 9.75 -8.99
C PHE A 207 2.79 9.64 -9.48
N ALA A 208 3.10 10.20 -10.66
CA ALA A 208 4.45 10.21 -11.22
C ALA A 208 5.44 11.02 -10.36
N ILE A 209 5.03 12.19 -9.83
CA ILE A 209 5.84 13.00 -8.90
C ILE A 209 6.23 12.16 -7.68
N TYR A 210 5.26 11.51 -7.04
CA TYR A 210 5.51 10.69 -5.86
C TYR A 210 6.41 9.49 -6.22
N ALA A 211 6.06 8.72 -7.26
CA ALA A 211 6.79 7.53 -7.66
C ALA A 211 8.24 7.81 -8.05
N ARG A 212 8.47 8.88 -8.82
CA ARG A 212 9.81 9.35 -9.17
C ARG A 212 10.57 9.81 -7.92
N GLY A 213 9.94 10.58 -7.03
CA GLY A 213 10.56 11.06 -5.80
C GLY A 213 11.07 9.91 -4.93
N ILE A 214 10.24 8.90 -4.67
CA ILE A 214 10.64 7.71 -3.89
C ILE A 214 11.75 6.92 -4.59
N SER A 215 11.68 6.79 -5.92
CA SER A 215 12.64 5.98 -6.67
C SER A 215 13.99 6.67 -6.89
N LEU A 216 14.03 7.98 -7.04
CA LEU A 216 15.28 8.76 -7.13
C LEU A 216 16.09 8.71 -5.83
N ARG A 217 15.42 8.65 -4.68
CA ARG A 217 16.08 8.49 -3.38
C ARG A 217 16.93 7.22 -3.33
N ARG A 218 16.48 6.15 -3.99
CA ARG A 218 17.14 4.84 -4.05
C ARG A 218 18.41 4.84 -4.91
N ILE A 219 18.52 5.72 -5.90
CA ILE A 219 19.76 5.92 -6.67
C ILE A 219 20.89 6.40 -5.75
N GLY A 220 20.57 7.30 -4.82
CA GLY A 220 21.43 7.65 -3.70
C GLY A 220 22.48 8.74 -3.93
N THR A 221 22.58 9.32 -5.13
CA THR A 221 23.47 10.48 -5.39
C THR A 221 22.95 11.74 -4.70
N ALA A 222 23.80 12.77 -4.56
CA ALA A 222 23.38 14.02 -3.93
C ALA A 222 22.28 14.71 -4.75
N GLU A 223 22.43 14.69 -6.08
CA GLU A 223 21.51 15.27 -7.05
C GLU A 223 20.16 14.54 -7.02
N SER A 224 20.18 13.20 -7.05
CA SER A 224 18.94 12.40 -7.03
C SER A 224 18.20 12.55 -5.69
N LYS A 225 18.93 12.66 -4.57
CA LYS A 225 18.35 12.94 -3.25
C LYS A 225 17.75 14.34 -3.16
N ALA A 226 18.38 15.34 -3.78
CA ALA A 226 17.87 16.71 -3.83
C ALA A 226 16.61 16.80 -4.70
N GLU A 227 16.62 16.20 -5.89
CA GLU A 227 15.46 16.12 -6.78
C GLU A 227 14.30 15.37 -6.12
N ALA A 228 14.58 14.24 -5.44
CA ALA A 228 13.58 13.49 -4.69
C ALA A 228 12.86 14.35 -3.64
N LYS A 229 13.61 15.10 -2.83
CA LYS A 229 13.03 16.03 -1.85
C LYS A 229 12.22 17.12 -2.52
N MET A 230 12.75 17.74 -3.58
CA MET A 230 12.06 18.78 -4.33
C MET A 230 10.70 18.30 -4.87
N LEU A 231 10.65 17.10 -5.46
CA LEU A 231 9.42 16.52 -5.98
C LEU A 231 8.38 16.27 -4.88
N LEU A 232 8.80 15.72 -3.73
CA LEU A 232 7.88 15.51 -2.62
C LEU A 232 7.38 16.85 -2.03
N HIS A 233 8.24 17.86 -1.88
CA HIS A 233 7.78 19.19 -1.45
C HIS A 233 6.82 19.83 -2.45
N ARG A 234 7.07 19.68 -3.75
CA ARG A 234 6.16 20.13 -4.79
C ARG A 234 4.77 19.51 -4.64
N LEU A 235 4.71 18.22 -4.32
CA LEU A 235 3.43 17.54 -4.08
C LEU A 235 2.66 18.16 -2.89
N LEU A 236 3.36 18.51 -1.81
CA LEU A 236 2.78 19.18 -0.65
C LEU A 236 2.25 20.59 -0.96
N THR A 237 2.89 21.30 -1.88
CA THR A 237 2.49 22.66 -2.27
C THR A 237 1.38 22.67 -3.31
N GLU A 238 1.49 21.84 -4.35
CA GLU A 238 0.55 21.85 -5.48
C GLU A 238 -0.70 21.01 -5.22
N ASN A 239 -0.61 19.95 -4.40
CA ASN A 239 -1.72 19.01 -4.17
C ASN A 239 -1.84 18.58 -2.68
N PRO A 240 -1.99 19.52 -1.73
CA PRO A 240 -1.97 19.24 -0.29
C PRO A 240 -3.06 18.27 0.19
N GLU A 241 -4.24 18.30 -0.44
CA GLU A 241 -5.38 17.43 -0.07
C GLU A 241 -5.27 16.01 -0.66
N HIS A 242 -4.33 15.77 -1.57
CA HIS A 242 -4.19 14.47 -2.21
C HIS A 242 -3.59 13.45 -1.22
N ILE A 243 -4.04 12.19 -1.28
CA ILE A 243 -3.57 11.12 -0.37
C ILE A 243 -2.04 10.95 -0.40
N LEU A 244 -1.42 11.15 -1.56
CA LEU A 244 0.03 11.08 -1.72
C LEU A 244 0.78 12.23 -1.04
N ALA A 245 0.15 13.38 -0.74
CA ALA A 245 0.79 14.44 0.03
C ALA A 245 1.04 13.99 1.47
N SER A 246 0.06 13.34 2.11
CA SER A 246 0.27 12.72 3.42
C SER A 246 1.38 11.65 3.37
N ARG A 247 1.41 10.81 2.33
CA ARG A 247 2.50 9.83 2.17
C ARG A 247 3.85 10.47 1.92
N ALA A 248 3.90 11.61 1.23
CA ALA A 248 5.12 12.38 1.03
C ALA A 248 5.67 12.96 2.33
N LEU A 249 4.82 13.49 3.22
CA LEU A 249 5.23 13.92 4.57
C LEU A 249 5.88 12.75 5.34
N TYR A 250 5.22 11.59 5.34
CA TYR A 250 5.76 10.39 5.99
C TYR A 250 7.14 10.01 5.47
N GLN A 251 7.34 10.06 4.15
CA GLN A 251 8.61 9.70 3.52
C GLN A 251 9.70 10.75 3.80
N LEU A 252 9.38 12.04 3.78
CA LEU A 252 10.31 13.12 4.14
C LEU A 252 10.75 13.00 5.61
N ALA A 253 9.83 12.68 6.52
CA ALA A 253 10.15 12.43 7.91
C ALA A 253 11.09 11.22 8.07
N ARG A 254 10.77 10.11 7.41
CA ARG A 254 11.62 8.91 7.42
C ARG A 254 13.03 9.21 6.92
N TRP A 255 13.17 9.96 5.82
CA TRP A 255 14.47 10.34 5.30
C TRP A 255 15.26 11.28 6.22
N SER A 256 14.55 12.07 7.04
CA SER A 256 15.15 12.94 8.05
C SER A 256 15.66 12.11 9.24
N LEU A 257 14.89 11.12 9.69
CA LEU A 257 15.35 10.13 10.69
C LEU A 257 16.59 9.36 10.20
N ASP A 258 16.57 8.88 8.94
CA ASP A 258 17.71 8.18 8.34
C ASP A 258 18.97 9.07 8.25
N ALA A 259 18.79 10.39 8.21
CA ALA A 259 19.87 11.37 8.22
C ALA A 259 20.28 11.80 9.64
N GLY A 260 19.62 11.29 10.69
CA GLY A 260 19.83 11.68 12.09
C GLY A 260 19.16 13.00 12.50
N ASP A 261 18.43 13.63 11.60
CA ASP A 261 17.70 14.88 11.85
C ASP A 261 16.35 14.60 12.52
N THR A 262 16.43 14.28 13.81
CA THR A 262 15.26 13.85 14.60
C THR A 262 14.26 15.00 14.81
N GLU A 263 14.75 16.22 15.00
CA GLU A 263 13.89 17.39 15.23
C GLU A 263 13.01 17.69 14.01
N GLN A 264 13.62 17.77 12.81
CA GLN A 264 12.88 17.96 11.58
C GLN A 264 11.91 16.79 11.30
N ALA A 265 12.34 15.56 11.58
CA ALA A 265 11.50 14.39 11.42
C ALA A 265 10.24 14.46 12.30
N PHE A 266 10.40 14.80 13.58
CA PHE A 266 9.28 14.84 14.53
C PHE A 266 8.31 15.95 14.17
N SER A 267 8.80 17.15 13.83
CA SER A 267 7.95 18.23 13.34
C SER A 267 7.15 17.85 12.09
N THR A 268 7.77 17.10 11.17
CA THR A 268 7.10 16.61 9.96
C THR A 268 6.05 15.53 10.29
N LEU A 269 6.31 14.66 11.28
CA LEU A 269 5.38 13.62 11.72
C LEU A 269 4.20 14.18 12.51
N ASP A 270 4.42 15.20 13.33
CA ASP A 270 3.35 15.96 13.99
C ASP A 270 2.42 16.56 12.95
N THR A 271 2.97 17.28 11.97
CA THR A 271 2.19 17.85 10.85
C THR A 271 1.38 16.77 10.14
N LEU A 272 1.98 15.61 9.88
CA LEU A 272 1.28 14.48 9.25
C LEU A 272 0.11 13.98 10.09
N ARG A 273 0.31 13.74 11.40
CA ARG A 273 -0.73 13.23 12.30
C ARG A 273 -1.91 14.21 12.45
N GLU A 274 -1.62 15.51 12.43
CA GLU A 274 -2.62 16.57 12.51
C GLU A 274 -3.42 16.73 11.22
N THR A 275 -2.78 16.59 10.05
CA THR A 275 -3.39 16.90 8.75
C THR A 275 -4.01 15.70 8.03
N THR A 276 -3.49 14.49 8.25
CA THR A 276 -3.96 13.33 7.50
C THR A 276 -5.32 12.84 7.99
N ARG A 277 -6.15 12.36 7.05
CA ARG A 277 -7.40 11.65 7.35
C ARG A 277 -7.23 10.13 7.39
N LEU A 278 -6.04 9.63 7.03
CA LEU A 278 -5.73 8.20 7.01
C LEU A 278 -5.34 7.73 8.41
N THR A 279 -6.21 6.97 9.06
CA THR A 279 -5.99 6.43 10.41
C THR A 279 -4.72 5.59 10.48
N ASP A 280 -4.53 4.66 9.55
CA ASP A 280 -3.33 3.79 9.52
C ASP A 280 -2.04 4.61 9.42
N LEU A 281 -2.04 5.68 8.61
CA LEU A 281 -0.86 6.52 8.44
C LEU A 281 -0.55 7.35 9.69
N LYS A 282 -1.56 7.72 10.50
CA LYS A 282 -1.33 8.30 11.84
C LYS A 282 -0.64 7.29 12.74
N GLY A 283 -1.12 6.05 12.72
CA GLY A 283 -0.54 4.95 13.48
C GLY A 283 0.92 4.67 13.08
N GLU A 284 1.21 4.61 11.78
CA GLU A 284 2.57 4.45 11.27
C GLU A 284 3.49 5.61 11.68
N ALA A 285 3.01 6.85 11.59
CA ALA A 285 3.75 8.03 12.01
C ALA A 285 4.10 8.00 13.50
N ALA A 286 3.13 7.67 14.35
CA ALA A 286 3.35 7.49 15.79
C ALA A 286 4.35 6.36 16.07
N PHE A 287 4.25 5.23 15.35
CA PHE A 287 5.15 4.10 15.54
C PHE A 287 6.62 4.45 15.24
N ILE A 288 6.89 5.14 14.13
CA ILE A 288 8.29 5.47 13.77
C ILE A 288 8.88 6.53 14.69
N GLU A 289 8.06 7.46 15.18
CA GLU A 289 8.48 8.44 16.18
C GLU A 289 8.76 7.77 17.53
N ALA A 290 7.90 6.84 17.95
CA ALA A 290 8.09 6.05 19.15
C ALA A 290 9.44 5.31 19.13
N ARG A 291 9.78 4.72 17.98
CA ARG A 291 11.07 4.04 17.79
C ARG A 291 12.24 4.99 17.90
N ALA A 292 12.16 6.16 17.28
CA ALA A 292 13.20 7.17 17.38
C ALA A 292 13.38 7.68 18.82
N ALA A 293 12.28 7.96 19.54
CA ALA A 293 12.30 8.35 20.94
C ALA A 293 12.93 7.25 21.82
N TYR A 294 12.59 5.99 21.55
CA TYR A 294 13.16 4.84 22.25
C TYR A 294 14.68 4.72 22.05
N LEU A 295 15.15 4.85 20.80
CA LEU A 295 16.58 4.84 20.47
C LEU A 295 17.33 6.02 21.10
N ASN A 296 16.67 7.17 21.26
CA ASN A 296 17.19 8.34 21.95
C ASN A 296 17.07 8.27 23.48
N ASN A 297 16.75 7.10 24.03
CA ASN A 297 16.63 6.84 25.47
C ASN A 297 15.56 7.73 26.16
N ASP A 298 14.49 8.06 25.45
CA ASP A 298 13.27 8.66 25.98
C ASP A 298 12.13 7.63 26.05
N PRO A 299 12.13 6.75 27.07
CA PRO A 299 11.14 5.70 27.19
C PRO A 299 9.73 6.24 27.43
N LYS A 300 9.58 7.42 28.05
CA LYS A 300 8.25 7.98 28.33
C LYS A 300 7.53 8.33 27.05
N THR A 301 8.21 9.05 26.15
CA THR A 301 7.65 9.42 24.85
C THR A 301 7.46 8.18 23.96
N ALA A 302 8.42 7.26 23.96
CA ALA A 302 8.31 6.00 23.23
C ALA A 302 7.07 5.18 23.61
N ILE A 303 6.85 4.95 24.91
CA ILE A 303 5.71 4.17 25.39
C ILE A 303 4.39 4.81 24.95
N ARG A 304 4.24 6.12 25.18
CA ARG A 304 3.03 6.87 24.80
C ARG A 304 2.72 6.73 23.30
N LEU A 305 3.74 6.93 22.46
CA LEU A 305 3.58 6.89 21.00
C LEU A 305 3.36 5.47 20.47
N PHE A 306 3.94 4.43 21.09
CA PHE A 306 3.62 3.05 20.72
C PHE A 306 2.19 2.67 21.10
N ASP A 307 1.69 3.09 22.26
CA ASP A 307 0.29 2.87 22.64
C ASP A 307 -0.66 3.63 21.68
N GLU A 308 -0.31 4.87 21.31
CA GLU A 308 -1.04 5.66 20.33
C GLU A 308 -1.06 4.96 18.96
N ALA A 309 0.09 4.46 18.49
CA ALA A 309 0.18 3.69 17.25
C ALA A 309 -0.73 2.45 17.28
N ALA A 310 -0.73 1.72 18.40
CA ALA A 310 -1.59 0.54 18.57
C ALA A 310 -3.09 0.86 18.50
N SER A 311 -3.50 2.08 18.86
CA SER A 311 -4.90 2.51 18.81
C SER A 311 -5.39 2.84 17.40
N PHE A 312 -4.48 3.14 16.47
CA PHE A 312 -4.79 3.52 15.09
C PHE A 312 -4.56 2.40 14.08
N LEU A 313 -3.66 1.46 14.37
CA LEU A 313 -3.30 0.38 13.46
C LEU A 313 -4.25 -0.81 13.59
N ALA A 314 -4.44 -1.55 12.50
CA ALA A 314 -5.08 -2.86 12.53
C ALA A 314 -4.09 -3.95 13.01
N GLU A 315 -4.60 -5.14 13.33
CA GLU A 315 -3.75 -6.33 13.54
C GLU A 315 -3.14 -6.78 12.20
N PRO A 316 -1.88 -7.25 12.15
CA PRO A 316 -0.95 -7.51 13.26
C PRO A 316 -0.12 -6.29 13.74
N GLU A 317 -0.17 -5.15 13.05
CA GLU A 317 0.66 -3.98 13.35
C GLU A 317 0.37 -3.39 14.73
N ALA A 318 -0.89 -3.38 15.16
CA ALA A 318 -1.28 -2.97 16.50
C ALA A 318 -0.59 -3.81 17.58
N ARG A 319 -0.50 -5.12 17.38
CA ARG A 319 0.21 -6.04 18.29
C ARG A 319 1.70 -5.74 18.35
N ALA A 320 2.32 -5.50 17.20
CA ALA A 320 3.72 -5.10 17.17
C ALA A 320 3.95 -3.81 17.96
N ALA A 321 3.08 -2.81 17.83
CA ALA A 321 3.13 -1.57 18.61
C ALA A 321 2.98 -1.82 20.12
N LYS A 322 1.98 -2.62 20.54
CA LYS A 322 1.78 -3.03 21.94
C LYS A 322 3.02 -3.73 22.53
N LEU A 323 3.62 -4.65 21.77
CA LEU A 323 4.84 -5.34 22.17
C LEU A 323 5.98 -4.35 22.42
N GLN A 324 6.19 -3.41 21.50
CA GLN A 324 7.25 -2.41 21.62
C GLN A 324 7.03 -1.46 22.81
N ALA A 325 5.79 -1.06 23.07
CA ALA A 325 5.45 -0.29 24.27
C ALA A 325 5.81 -1.05 25.55
N ALA A 326 5.53 -2.36 25.59
CA ALA A 326 5.84 -3.21 26.74
C ALA A 326 7.35 -3.43 26.92
N ILE A 327 8.12 -3.61 25.84
CA ILE A 327 9.58 -3.67 25.89
C ILE A 327 10.15 -2.37 26.47
N ALA A 328 9.66 -1.22 26.01
CA ALA A 328 10.07 0.09 26.52
C ALA A 328 9.77 0.28 28.02
N ARG A 329 8.61 -0.21 28.50
CA ARG A 329 8.26 -0.24 29.94
C ARG A 329 9.22 -1.11 30.75
N ILE A 330 9.53 -2.31 30.27
CA ILE A 330 10.45 -3.24 30.95
C ILE A 330 11.83 -2.61 31.11
N ARG A 331 12.40 -2.06 30.01
CA ARG A 331 13.76 -1.50 30.03
C ARG A 331 13.87 -0.21 30.84
N SER A 332 12.79 0.56 30.96
CA SER A 332 12.75 1.76 31.80
C SER A 332 12.44 1.48 33.28
N GLY A 333 12.20 0.22 33.65
CA GLY A 333 11.86 -0.17 35.03
C GLY A 333 10.41 0.13 35.43
N ASP A 334 9.55 0.53 34.49
CA ASP A 334 8.11 0.70 34.72
C ASP A 334 7.37 -0.65 34.65
N LEU A 335 7.63 -1.50 35.64
CA LEU A 335 7.03 -2.83 35.73
C LEU A 335 5.52 -2.79 36.03
N LYS A 336 4.98 -1.66 36.52
CA LYS A 336 3.55 -1.50 36.83
C LYS A 336 2.71 -1.39 35.55
N GLY A 337 3.21 -0.71 34.52
CA GLY A 337 2.55 -0.63 33.21
C GLY A 337 2.44 -1.98 32.49
N VAL A 338 3.40 -2.88 32.69
CA VAL A 338 3.40 -4.21 32.03
C VAL A 338 2.29 -5.13 32.58
N THR A 339 1.98 -5.05 33.87
CA THR A 339 0.85 -5.78 34.47
C THR A 339 -0.51 -5.29 34.01
N GLN A 340 -0.61 -4.03 33.55
CA GLN A 340 -1.87 -3.41 33.15
C GLN A 340 -2.30 -3.84 31.74
N ILE A 341 -1.35 -4.02 30.82
CA ILE A 341 -1.60 -4.55 29.45
C ILE A 341 -2.16 -5.97 29.51
N GLN A 342 -1.71 -6.78 30.47
CA GLN A 342 -2.19 -8.15 30.70
C GLN A 342 -3.64 -8.21 31.24
N GLN A 343 -4.18 -7.08 31.74
CA GLN A 343 -5.49 -7.01 32.36
C GLN A 343 -6.52 -6.23 31.53
N SER A 344 -6.09 -5.42 30.56
CA SER A 344 -6.94 -4.53 29.77
C SER A 344 -7.53 -5.14 28.50
N ASP A 345 -6.95 -6.22 27.97
CA ASP A 345 -7.49 -6.89 26.78
C ASP A 345 -8.55 -7.93 27.20
N SER A 346 -9.80 -7.75 26.72
CA SER A 346 -10.98 -8.58 27.02
C SER A 346 -10.88 -10.02 26.47
N THR A 347 -9.80 -10.35 25.75
CA THR A 347 -9.44 -11.70 25.33
C THR A 347 -7.92 -11.88 25.54
N PRO A 348 -7.46 -12.84 26.36
CA PRO A 348 -6.03 -13.06 26.60
C PRO A 348 -5.30 -13.44 25.30
N ASN A 349 -4.37 -12.61 24.84
CA ASN A 349 -3.55 -12.89 23.67
C ASN A 349 -2.31 -13.70 24.08
N LYS A 350 -2.46 -15.03 24.06
CA LYS A 350 -1.45 -16.00 24.52
C LYS A 350 -0.09 -15.86 23.81
N ASP A 351 -0.07 -15.44 22.56
CA ASP A 351 1.17 -15.28 21.78
C ASP A 351 1.95 -14.05 22.25
N LEU A 352 1.26 -12.93 22.46
CA LEU A 352 1.85 -11.72 23.02
C LEU A 352 2.36 -11.96 24.46
N GLU A 353 1.64 -12.75 25.26
CA GLU A 353 2.10 -13.16 26.60
C GLU A 353 3.39 -13.99 26.55
N ALA A 354 3.52 -14.89 25.58
CA ALA A 354 4.72 -15.68 25.37
C ALA A 354 5.92 -14.82 24.94
N GLU A 355 5.72 -13.88 24.01
CA GLU A 355 6.74 -12.92 23.58
C GLU A 355 7.19 -12.02 24.74
N LEU A 356 6.26 -11.55 25.57
CA LEU A 356 6.58 -10.75 26.76
C LEU A 356 7.30 -11.57 27.83
N ALA A 357 6.95 -12.85 28.01
CA ALA A 357 7.66 -13.73 28.92
C ALA A 357 9.11 -13.98 28.46
N LEU A 358 9.31 -14.11 27.14
CA LEU A 358 10.63 -14.21 26.53
C LEU A 358 11.45 -12.93 26.75
N GLU A 359 10.89 -11.76 26.47
CA GLU A 359 11.56 -10.46 26.68
C GLU A 359 11.90 -10.20 28.16
N ARG A 360 11.02 -10.60 29.08
CA ARG A 360 11.31 -10.56 30.54
C ARG A 360 12.43 -11.51 30.95
N ALA A 361 12.59 -12.63 30.26
CA ALA A 361 13.69 -13.55 30.48
C ALA A 361 15.00 -12.97 29.93
N LEU A 362 14.98 -12.40 28.72
CA LEU A 362 16.14 -11.78 28.08
C LEU A 362 16.64 -10.52 28.80
N SER A 363 15.73 -9.69 29.33
CA SER A 363 16.07 -8.48 30.09
C SER A 363 16.73 -8.75 31.45
N LYS A 364 16.67 -9.99 31.95
CA LYS A 364 17.41 -10.45 33.16
C LYS A 364 18.81 -10.96 32.83
N THR A 365 19.16 -11.09 31.55
CA THR A 365 20.47 -11.52 31.07
C THR A 365 21.41 -10.31 30.93
N PRO A 366 22.70 -10.40 31.32
CA PRO A 366 23.65 -9.27 31.25
C PRO A 366 23.70 -8.58 29.88
N LEU A 367 23.79 -7.24 29.89
CA LEU A 367 23.64 -6.35 28.72
C LEU A 367 24.63 -6.62 27.56
N ASN A 368 25.78 -7.22 27.87
CA ASN A 368 26.85 -7.55 26.92
C ASN A 368 26.54 -8.80 26.07
N THR A 369 25.63 -9.66 26.51
CA THR A 369 25.21 -10.88 25.79
C THR A 369 23.93 -10.70 24.99
N ALA A 370 23.01 -9.81 25.41
CA ALA A 370 21.71 -9.63 24.76
C ALA A 370 21.74 -8.74 23.51
N LYS A 371 22.71 -7.83 23.41
CA LYS A 371 22.81 -6.83 22.32
C LYS A 371 22.84 -7.42 20.90
N PRO A 372 23.68 -8.43 20.59
CA PRO A 372 23.69 -9.03 19.25
C PRO A 372 22.41 -9.83 18.93
N GLU A 373 21.80 -10.51 19.89
CA GLU A 373 20.55 -11.27 19.68
C GLU A 373 19.33 -10.37 19.45
N ILE A 374 19.32 -9.19 20.10
CA ILE A 374 18.32 -8.14 19.89
C ILE A 374 18.50 -7.50 18.51
N ASP A 375 19.73 -7.16 18.11
CA ASP A 375 20.03 -6.65 16.77
C ASP A 375 19.64 -7.67 15.68
N ASP A 376 19.76 -8.97 15.95
CA ASP A 376 19.29 -10.07 15.10
C ASP A 376 17.75 -10.14 15.02
N PHE A 377 17.04 -9.97 16.15
CA PHE A 377 15.58 -9.86 16.17
C PHE A 377 15.06 -8.64 15.39
N TRP A 378 15.77 -7.50 15.49
CA TRP A 378 15.48 -6.30 14.70
C TRP A 378 15.76 -6.49 13.22
N HIS A 379 16.83 -7.20 12.86
CA HIS A 379 17.10 -7.60 11.49
C HIS A 379 16.00 -8.51 10.95
N VAL A 380 15.58 -9.54 11.70
CA VAL A 380 14.50 -10.45 11.29
C VAL A 380 13.16 -9.72 11.16
N SER A 381 12.85 -8.77 12.04
CA SER A 381 11.63 -7.95 11.96
C SER A 381 11.63 -6.97 10.77
N LEU A 382 12.81 -6.50 10.35
CA LEU A 382 13.02 -5.76 9.11
C LEU A 382 12.98 -6.69 7.88
N THR A 383 13.46 -7.93 7.97
CA THR A 383 13.39 -8.93 6.90
C THR A 383 11.98 -9.51 6.72
N ILE A 384 11.15 -9.52 7.77
CA ILE A 384 9.71 -9.80 7.68
C ILE A 384 8.96 -8.61 7.04
N ARG A 385 9.59 -7.44 6.93
CA ARG A 385 9.08 -6.22 6.27
C ARG A 385 9.80 -5.81 4.99
N GLU A 386 10.80 -6.55 4.53
CA GLU A 386 10.88 -6.77 3.09
C GLU A 386 9.73 -7.73 2.78
N PRO A 387 8.89 -7.48 1.76
CA PRO A 387 8.04 -8.55 1.29
C PRO A 387 9.00 -9.69 1.01
N ARG A 388 8.81 -10.83 1.70
CA ARG A 388 9.46 -12.06 1.28
C ARG A 388 9.22 -12.13 -0.22
N ARG A 389 10.30 -11.95 -0.98
CA ARG A 389 10.44 -12.49 -2.32
C ARG A 389 10.20 -13.98 -2.14
N HIS A 390 8.94 -14.38 -2.22
CA HIS A 390 8.60 -15.74 -2.54
C HIS A 390 8.68 -15.79 -4.05
N VAL A 391 9.78 -16.45 -4.46
CA VAL A 391 10.18 -16.94 -5.78
C VAL A 391 9.04 -17.03 -6.78
#